data_AF-A0A8I1WBE3-F1
#
_entry.id   AF-A0A8I1WBE3-F1
#
_cell.length_a   1.000
_cell.length_b   1.000
_cell.length_c   1.000
_cell.angle_alpha   90.00
_cell.angle_beta   90.00
_cell.angle_gamma   90.00
#
_symmetry.space_group_name_H-M   'P 1'
#
loop_
_entity.id
_entity.type
_entity.pdbx_description
1 polymer ?
#
loop_
_entity_poly.entity_id
_entity_poly.type
_entity_poly.pdbx_seq_one_letter_code
_entity_poly.pdbx_strand_id
1 'polypeptide(L)'
;FTTSKEYAELEWPIDILIAIVWVAYAICFFGPIAKRKVSHIYVANWFFGAFIITVAVLHIVNSMAIPLTLTKSYSLYSGAVDAMVQWWYGHHAVGFLLTAGFLGMMYYFVPKQAGRPVYSYRLSLVPFWALIPLYFLAGPPHLH
;
A
#
# COMPACT_ATOMS: atom_id res chain seq x y z
N PHE A 1 -13.24 -1.74 -21.52
CA PHE A 1 -12.04 -0.90 -21.74
C PHE A 1 -11.17 -1.02 -20.50
N THR A 2 -9.93 -1.49 -20.63
CA THR A 2 -8.96 -1.60 -19.53
C THR A 2 -7.61 -1.03 -19.98
N THR A 3 -6.76 -0.69 -19.02
CA THR A 3 -5.36 -0.24 -19.23
C THR A 3 -4.39 -1.38 -19.56
N SER A 4 -4.86 -2.64 -19.48
CA SER A 4 -4.06 -3.87 -19.63
C SER A 4 -2.94 -4.06 -18.58
N LYS A 5 -2.93 -3.25 -17.51
CA LYS A 5 -2.03 -3.40 -16.36
C LYS A 5 -2.70 -4.23 -15.26
N GLU A 6 -2.03 -5.28 -14.78
CA GLU A 6 -2.54 -6.16 -13.72
C GLU A 6 -2.69 -5.39 -12.38
N TYR A 7 -3.83 -5.58 -11.71
CA TYR A 7 -4.24 -4.85 -10.50
C TYR A 7 -4.37 -3.33 -10.68
N ALA A 8 -4.30 -2.82 -11.91
CA ALA A 8 -4.42 -1.40 -12.25
C ALA A 8 -5.24 -1.23 -13.55
N GLU A 9 -6.24 -2.09 -13.76
CA GLU A 9 -6.97 -2.24 -15.03
C GLU A 9 -7.92 -1.07 -15.33
N LEU A 10 -8.27 -0.30 -14.29
CA LEU A 10 -9.24 0.79 -14.34
C LEU A 10 -8.65 2.00 -15.06
N GLU A 11 -9.49 2.75 -15.77
CA GLU A 11 -9.06 3.93 -16.53
C GLU A 11 -8.96 5.17 -15.64
N TRP A 12 -8.23 6.17 -16.16
CA TRP A 12 -7.81 7.37 -15.44
C TRP A 12 -8.88 8.13 -14.62
N PRO A 13 -10.19 8.21 -15.01
CA PRO A 13 -11.16 8.89 -14.14
C PRO A 13 -11.39 8.14 -12.84
N ILE A 14 -11.33 6.80 -12.89
CA ILE A 14 -11.49 5.95 -11.71
C ILE A 14 -10.22 5.98 -10.88
N ASP A 15 -9.03 6.05 -11.51
CA ASP A 15 -7.77 6.21 -10.78
C ASP A 15 -7.76 7.49 -9.94
N ILE A 16 -8.27 8.61 -10.49
CA ILE A 16 -8.41 9.87 -9.76
C ILE A 16 -9.40 9.70 -8.60
N LEU A 17 -10.55 9.07 -8.83
CA LEU A 17 -11.55 8.83 -7.79
C LEU A 17 -10.96 7.98 -6.64
N ILE A 18 -10.23 6.92 -6.97
CA ILE A 18 -9.54 6.08 -5.99
C ILE A 18 -8.55 6.93 -5.19
N ALA A 19 -7.73 7.75 -5.86
CA ALA A 19 -6.77 8.62 -5.17
C ALA A 19 -7.45 9.58 -4.19
N ILE A 20 -8.56 10.21 -4.58
CA ILE A 20 -9.34 11.11 -3.71
C ILE A 20 -9.88 10.37 -2.49
N VAL A 21 -10.52 9.21 -2.70
CA VAL A 21 -11.06 8.39 -1.60
C VAL A 21 -9.94 7.91 -0.68
N TRP A 22 -8.78 7.55 -1.25
CA TRP A 22 -7.63 7.10 -0.48
C TRP A 22 -7.02 8.21 0.37
N VAL A 23 -6.95 9.44 -0.16
CA VAL A 23 -6.53 10.62 0.62
C VAL A 23 -7.50 10.88 1.77
N ALA A 24 -8.81 10.80 1.52
CA ALA A 24 -9.81 10.93 2.58
C ALA A 24 -9.64 9.85 3.65
N TYR A 25 -9.39 8.60 3.23
CA TYR A 25 -9.10 7.50 4.15
C TYR A 25 -7.82 7.74 4.98
N ALA A 26 -6.76 8.23 4.35
CA ALA A 26 -5.52 8.58 5.04
C ALA A 26 -5.75 9.67 6.10
N ILE A 27 -6.50 10.73 5.78
CA ILE A 27 -6.85 11.78 6.75
C ILE A 27 -7.66 11.20 7.91
N CYS A 28 -8.66 10.35 7.62
CA CYS A 28 -9.48 9.68 8.63
C CYS A 28 -8.67 8.74 9.54
N PHE A 29 -7.61 8.12 9.02
CA PHE A 29 -6.74 7.23 9.79
C PHE A 29 -5.69 8.00 10.61
N PHE A 30 -4.97 8.94 10.00
CA PHE A 30 -3.90 9.69 10.67
C PHE A 30 -4.44 10.78 11.61
N GLY A 31 -5.63 11.34 11.35
CA GLY A 31 -6.26 12.35 12.19
C GLY A 31 -6.44 11.93 13.66
N PRO A 32 -7.04 10.75 13.95
CA PRO A 32 -7.12 10.22 15.31
C PRO A 32 -5.75 9.91 15.94
N ILE A 33 -4.79 9.42 15.16
CA ILE A 33 -3.42 9.14 15.64
C ILE A 33 -2.72 10.42 16.12
N ALA A 34 -2.94 11.53 15.41
CA ALA A 34 -2.43 12.85 15.78
C ALA A 34 -3.05 13.37 17.10
N LYS A 35 -4.32 13.04 17.36
CA LYS A 35 -5.06 13.45 18.56
C LYS A 35 -5.07 12.40 19.68
N ARG A 36 -4.16 11.42 19.64
CA ARG A 36 -4.12 10.31 20.60
C ARG A 36 -3.82 10.80 22.03
N LYS A 37 -4.34 10.08 23.02
CA LYS A 37 -4.09 10.35 24.45
C LYS A 37 -2.83 9.67 25.01
N VAL A 38 -2.45 8.55 24.42
CA VAL A 38 -1.27 7.77 24.84
C VAL A 38 -0.02 8.22 24.08
N SER A 39 1.11 8.31 24.76
CA SER A 39 2.38 8.76 24.15
C SER A 39 2.82 7.83 23.00
N HIS A 40 2.70 6.52 23.19
CA HIS A 40 3.12 5.51 22.22
C HIS A 40 2.03 5.17 21.21
N ILE A 41 2.44 4.98 19.96
CA ILE A 41 1.58 4.46 18.89
C ILE A 41 1.73 2.94 18.85
N TYR A 42 0.62 2.22 18.86
CA TYR A 42 0.62 0.77 18.81
C TYR A 42 1.14 0.24 17.47
N VAL A 43 1.86 -0.89 17.47
CA VAL A 43 2.53 -1.43 16.28
C VAL A 43 1.55 -1.74 15.13
N ALA A 44 0.32 -2.15 15.43
CA ALA A 44 -0.70 -2.32 14.37
C ALA A 44 -0.89 -1.04 13.55
N ASN A 45 -0.87 0.14 14.19
CA ASN A 45 -1.03 1.42 13.51
C ASN A 45 0.21 1.79 12.69
N TRP A 46 1.39 1.24 13.00
CA TRP A 46 2.58 1.42 12.16
C TRP A 46 2.39 0.68 10.83
N PHE A 47 1.94 -0.58 10.89
CA PHE A 47 1.65 -1.38 9.70
C PHE A 47 0.55 -0.74 8.85
N PHE A 48 -0.56 -0.31 9.46
CA PHE A 48 -1.62 0.40 8.73
C PHE A 48 -1.14 1.73 8.14
N GLY A 49 -0.35 2.52 8.89
CA GLY A 49 0.18 3.79 8.38
C GLY A 49 1.11 3.59 7.19
N ALA A 50 2.01 2.60 7.25
CA ALA A 50 2.89 2.24 6.15
C ALA A 50 2.10 1.74 4.93
N PHE A 51 1.11 0.88 5.14
CA PHE A 51 0.20 0.42 4.09
C PHE A 51 -0.47 1.58 3.35
N ILE A 52 -1.07 2.52 4.11
CA ILE A 52 -1.81 3.65 3.53
C ILE A 52 -0.90 4.52 2.67
N ILE A 53 0.27 4.87 3.18
CA ILE A 53 1.23 5.74 2.49
C ILE A 53 1.78 5.04 1.25
N THR A 54 2.26 3.82 1.39
CA THR A 54 2.87 3.10 0.26
C THR A 54 1.86 2.87 -0.84
N VAL A 55 0.65 2.39 -0.53
CA VAL A 55 -0.38 2.15 -1.56
C VAL A 55 -0.77 3.45 -2.28
N ALA A 56 -0.81 4.59 -1.59
CA ALA A 56 -1.04 5.88 -2.24
C ALA A 56 0.04 6.21 -3.28
N VAL A 57 1.31 6.02 -2.91
CA VAL A 57 2.45 6.27 -3.80
C VAL A 57 2.45 5.30 -4.97
N LEU A 58 2.24 4.01 -4.72
CA LEU A 58 2.17 2.97 -5.75
C LEU A 58 1.08 3.30 -6.78
N HIS A 59 -0.14 3.61 -6.31
CA HIS A 59 -1.29 3.94 -7.14
C HIS A 59 -1.01 5.15 -8.03
N ILE A 60 -0.54 6.25 -7.44
CA ILE A 60 -0.25 7.48 -8.20
C ILE A 60 0.82 7.23 -9.26
N VAL A 61 1.90 6.51 -8.91
CA VAL A 61 3.01 6.30 -9.82
C VAL A 61 2.63 5.37 -10.98
N ASN A 62 1.99 4.23 -10.71
CA ASN A 62 1.65 3.28 -11.77
C ASN A 62 0.53 3.76 -12.70
N SER A 63 -0.40 4.56 -12.16
CA SER A 63 -1.55 5.12 -12.90
C SER A 63 -1.23 6.43 -13.63
N MET A 64 0.03 6.89 -13.65
CA MET A 64 0.42 8.01 -14.50
C MET A 64 0.24 7.65 -15.98
N ALA A 65 -0.73 8.31 -16.63
CA ALA A 65 -1.12 8.04 -17.99
C ALA A 65 -1.56 9.32 -18.71
N ILE A 66 -1.42 9.34 -20.03
CA ILE A 66 -1.91 10.42 -20.88
C ILE A 66 -3.33 10.04 -21.35
N PRO A 67 -4.38 10.80 -20.98
CA PRO A 67 -5.74 10.50 -21.37
C PRO A 67 -5.96 10.83 -22.86
N LEU A 68 -6.52 9.87 -23.60
CA LEU A 68 -6.97 10.07 -24.98
C LEU A 68 -8.47 10.37 -25.03
N THR A 69 -9.26 9.60 -24.28
CA THR A 69 -10.70 9.81 -24.10
C THR A 69 -11.09 9.50 -22.65
N LEU A 70 -12.35 9.70 -22.27
CA LEU A 70 -12.84 9.35 -20.92
C LEU A 70 -12.62 7.88 -20.54
N THR A 71 -12.53 6.97 -21.51
CA THR A 71 -12.41 5.53 -21.26
C THR A 71 -11.14 4.93 -21.87
N LYS A 72 -10.18 5.77 -22.27
CA LYS A 72 -8.89 5.35 -22.83
C LYS A 72 -7.76 6.29 -22.43
N SER A 73 -6.68 5.70 -21.94
CA SER A 73 -5.42 6.36 -21.67
C SER A 73 -4.24 5.47 -22.11
N TYR A 74 -3.08 6.08 -22.29
CA TYR A 74 -1.82 5.38 -22.53
C TYR A 74 -0.86 5.63 -21.37
N SER A 75 -0.17 4.58 -20.92
CA SER A 75 0.83 4.68 -19.84
C SER A 75 1.85 5.78 -20.16
N LEU A 76 2.26 6.52 -19.14
CA LEU A 76 3.35 7.49 -19.25
C LEU A 76 4.69 6.79 -19.55
N TYR A 77 4.80 5.50 -19.26
CA TYR A 77 5.99 4.68 -19.44
C TYR A 77 5.86 3.75 -20.64
N SER A 78 7.00 3.22 -21.12
CA SER A 78 7.03 2.26 -22.22
C SER A 78 8.08 1.17 -22.03
N GLY A 79 7.85 -0.01 -22.63
CA GLY A 79 8.83 -1.09 -22.70
C GLY A 79 9.24 -1.62 -21.31
N ALA A 80 10.54 -1.88 -21.13
CA ALA A 80 11.07 -2.41 -19.88
C ALA A 80 10.82 -1.50 -18.66
N VAL A 81 10.72 -0.19 -18.87
CA VAL A 81 10.42 0.77 -17.79
C VAL A 81 8.98 0.61 -17.33
N ASP A 82 8.03 0.47 -18.25
CA ASP A 82 6.62 0.24 -17.89
C ASP A 82 6.45 -1.11 -17.19
N ALA A 83 7.15 -2.14 -17.65
CA ALA A 83 7.15 -3.45 -17.02
C ALA A 83 7.72 -3.39 -15.58
N MET A 84 8.81 -2.63 -15.36
CA MET A 84 9.39 -2.44 -14.03
C MET A 84 8.45 -1.67 -13.09
N VAL A 85 7.85 -0.56 -13.55
CA VAL A 85 6.88 0.20 -12.75
C VAL A 85 5.65 -0.65 -12.43
N GLN A 86 5.17 -1.44 -13.40
CA GLN A 86 4.02 -2.32 -13.24
C GLN A 86 4.28 -3.40 -12.19
N TRP A 87 5.44 -4.05 -12.19
CA TRP A 87 5.72 -5.11 -11.22
C TRP A 87 6.22 -4.59 -9.87
N TRP A 88 6.85 -3.42 -9.84
CA TRP A 88 7.02 -2.67 -8.61
C TRP A 88 5.65 -2.38 -7.98
N TYR A 89 4.67 -1.88 -8.75
CA TYR A 89 3.30 -1.73 -8.27
C TYR A 89 2.67 -3.06 -7.82
N GLY A 90 2.62 -4.07 -8.70
CA GLY A 90 1.89 -5.32 -8.44
C GLY A 90 2.40 -6.08 -7.22
N HIS A 91 3.73 -6.22 -7.10
CA HIS A 91 4.33 -6.90 -5.96
C HIS A 91 4.04 -6.16 -4.64
N HIS A 92 4.14 -4.84 -4.65
CA HIS A 92 3.96 -4.04 -3.45
C HIS A 92 2.49 -3.80 -3.11
N ALA A 93 1.60 -3.87 -4.09
CA ALA A 93 0.16 -3.91 -3.83
C ALA A 93 -0.14 -5.12 -2.94
N VAL A 94 0.34 -6.32 -3.30
CA VAL A 94 0.20 -7.52 -2.46
C VAL A 94 0.95 -7.36 -1.12
N GLY A 95 2.17 -6.83 -1.15
CA GLY A 95 2.99 -6.63 0.06
C GLY A 95 2.39 -5.68 1.09
N PHE A 96 1.80 -4.57 0.67
CA PHE A 96 1.31 -3.56 1.59
C PHE A 96 -0.19 -3.69 1.85
N LEU A 97 -1.01 -3.94 0.82
CA LEU A 97 -2.45 -4.14 1.00
C LEU A 97 -2.73 -5.49 1.68
N LEU A 98 -2.19 -6.59 1.14
CA LEU A 98 -2.54 -7.94 1.57
C LEU A 98 -1.63 -8.51 2.67
N THR A 99 -0.42 -8.00 2.84
CA THR A 99 0.46 -8.41 3.94
C THR A 99 0.50 -7.37 5.05
N ALA A 100 0.98 -6.14 4.81
CA ALA A 100 1.10 -5.15 5.89
C ALA A 100 -0.25 -4.78 6.52
N GLY A 101 -1.30 -4.55 5.72
CA GLY A 101 -2.65 -4.30 6.23
C GLY A 101 -3.20 -5.45 7.08
N PHE A 102 -3.01 -6.69 6.64
CA PHE A 102 -3.44 -7.88 7.39
C PHE A 102 -2.59 -8.15 8.62
N LEU A 103 -1.29 -7.86 8.59
CA LEU A 103 -0.44 -7.88 9.78
C LEU A 103 -0.94 -6.86 10.81
N GLY A 104 -1.32 -5.66 10.38
CA GLY A 104 -1.97 -4.67 11.24
C GLY A 104 -3.20 -5.23 11.94
N MET A 105 -4.08 -5.92 11.21
CA MET A 105 -5.23 -6.62 11.78
C MET A 105 -4.80 -7.72 12.76
N MET A 106 -3.84 -8.56 12.39
CA MET A 106 -3.33 -9.64 13.24
C MET A 106 -2.77 -9.10 14.58
N TYR A 107 -1.98 -8.03 14.54
CA TYR A 107 -1.40 -7.39 15.72
C TYR A 107 -2.47 -6.84 16.67
N TYR A 108 -3.68 -6.55 16.19
CA TYR A 108 -4.79 -6.13 17.04
C TYR A 108 -5.65 -7.32 17.50
N PHE A 109 -6.14 -8.14 16.57
CA PHE A 109 -7.14 -9.16 16.85
C PHE A 109 -6.59 -10.40 17.56
N VAL A 110 -5.36 -10.86 17.25
CA VAL A 110 -4.81 -12.07 17.87
C VAL A 110 -4.63 -11.90 19.38
N PRO A 111 -3.94 -10.84 19.88
CA PRO A 111 -3.81 -10.63 21.33
C PRO A 111 -5.16 -10.39 21.99
N LYS A 112 -6.06 -9.66 21.32
CA LYS A 112 -7.40 -9.35 21.83
C LYS A 112 -8.26 -10.59 22.01
N GLN A 113 -8.25 -11.50 21.04
CA GLN A 113 -9.01 -12.75 21.10
C GLN A 113 -8.39 -13.76 22.07
N ALA A 114 -7.05 -13.83 22.12
CA ALA A 114 -6.35 -14.74 23.01
C ALA A 114 -6.35 -14.28 24.48
N GLY A 115 -6.71 -13.02 24.75
CA GLY A 115 -6.61 -12.41 26.08
C GLY A 115 -5.17 -12.38 26.61
N ARG A 116 -4.18 -12.43 25.71
CA ARG A 116 -2.75 -12.51 26.04
C ARG A 116 -2.03 -11.26 25.54
N PRO A 117 -0.98 -10.78 26.24
CA PRO A 117 -0.16 -9.70 25.72
C PRO A 117 0.57 -10.14 24.45
N VAL A 118 0.92 -9.16 23.59
CA VAL A 118 1.74 -9.41 22.40
C VAL A 118 3.09 -10.01 22.83
N TYR A 119 3.46 -11.12 22.19
CA TYR A 119 4.76 -11.74 22.43
C TYR A 119 5.89 -10.86 21.86
N SER A 120 6.76 -10.35 22.75
CA SER A 120 7.96 -9.55 22.46
C SER A 120 7.73 -8.30 21.58
N TYR A 121 7.72 -7.13 22.22
CA TYR A 121 7.69 -5.83 21.52
C TYR A 121 8.88 -5.65 20.55
N ARG A 122 10.07 -6.15 20.90
CA ARG A 122 11.28 -6.07 20.05
C ARG A 122 11.15 -6.90 18.77
N LEU A 123 10.46 -8.05 18.85
CA LEU A 123 10.15 -8.88 17.68
C LEU A 123 9.09 -8.24 16.78
N SER A 124 8.40 -7.20 17.22
CA SER A 124 7.46 -6.45 16.38
C SER A 124 8.14 -5.29 15.63
N LEU A 125 9.26 -4.78 16.15
CA LEU A 125 10.09 -3.74 15.55
C LEU A 125 10.90 -4.24 14.34
N VAL A 126 11.54 -5.41 14.47
CA VAL A 126 12.44 -5.95 13.43
C VAL A 126 11.70 -6.28 12.14
N PRO A 127 10.57 -7.02 12.14
CA PRO A 127 9.82 -7.31 10.93
C PRO A 127 9.25 -6.05 10.30
N PHE A 128 8.79 -5.08 11.09
CA PHE A 128 8.28 -3.83 10.54
C PHE A 128 9.37 -3.08 9.74
N TRP A 129 10.53 -2.86 10.35
CA TRP A 129 11.63 -2.11 9.72
C TRP A 129 12.44 -2.90 8.71
N ALA A 130 12.42 -4.23 8.75
CA ALA A 130 13.03 -5.06 7.72
C ALA A 130 12.10 -5.20 6.51
N LEU A 131 10.81 -5.49 6.74
CA LEU A 131 9.87 -5.80 5.67
C LEU A 131 9.62 -4.60 4.78
N ILE A 132 9.35 -3.41 5.31
CA ILE A 132 8.98 -2.24 4.50
C ILE A 132 10.04 -1.83 3.47
N PRO A 133 11.32 -1.61 3.84
CA PRO A 133 12.33 -1.22 2.87
C PRO A 133 12.78 -2.38 1.97
N LEU A 134 12.81 -3.62 2.46
CA LEU A 134 13.22 -4.77 1.64
C LEU A 134 12.15 -5.18 0.62
N TYR A 135 10.87 -5.08 0.98
CA TYR A 135 9.78 -5.29 0.01
C TYR A 135 9.86 -4.27 -1.12
N PHE A 136 10.43 -3.08 -0.86
CA PHE A 136 10.56 -2.03 -1.86
C PHE A 136 11.39 -2.46 -3.09
N LEU A 137 12.27 -3.45 -2.90
CA LEU A 137 13.22 -3.94 -3.89
C LEU A 137 12.75 -5.22 -4.60
N ALA A 138 11.58 -5.77 -4.24
CA ALA A 138 11.14 -7.10 -4.66
C ALA A 138 10.33 -7.11 -5.98
N GLY A 139 10.44 -6.07 -6.81
CA GLY A 139 9.81 -6.00 -8.14
C GLY A 139 10.45 -6.87 -9.24
N PRO A 140 11.79 -6.92 -9.38
CA PRO A 140 12.46 -7.62 -10.48
C PRO A 140 12.16 -9.11 -10.67
N PRO A 141 11.86 -9.93 -9.63
CA PRO A 141 11.55 -11.36 -9.79
C PRO A 141 10.44 -11.69 -10.79
N HIS A 142 9.53 -10.76 -11.07
CA HIS A 142 8.45 -10.94 -12.07
C HIS A 142 8.91 -10.75 -13.52
N LEU A 143 10.16 -10.34 -13.75
CA LEU A 143 10.73 -9.99 -15.06
C LEU A 143 11.83 -10.96 -15.52
N HIS A 144 11.94 -12.13 -14.90
CA HIS A 144 12.95 -13.16 -15.21
C HIS A 144 12.59 -14.02 -16.43
#